data_AF-A0A7S0C670-F1
#
_entry.id   AF-A0A7S0C670-F1
#
_cell.length_a   1.000
_cell.length_b   1.000
_cell.length_c   1.000
_cell.angle_alpha   90.00
_cell.angle_beta   90.00
_cell.angle_gamma   90.00
#
_symmetry.space_group_name_H-M   'P 1'
#
loop_
_entity.id
_entity.type
_entity.pdbx_description
1 polymer ?
#
loop_
_entity_poly.entity_id
_entity_poly.type
_entity_poly.pdbx_seq_one_letter_code
_entity_poly.pdbx_strand_id
1 'polypeptide(L)'
;IWRTVHFSMISWKVVVQAIPTVAALVAFSLIHAPINIPAFAVSTNVECDMNTELKAHGYSNMLAGCFGGLQNYMSYTQSVLYAKSGGGGKHSSLAIVLMTAALFVYGPMISSFIPRCMAGTLLLHIGIDLFLEGVYDSFNKFDNLEYSGIWFITIVMATKGMSAALVAGVISALSTYAVQSMTHINPIRGSMSAATLRSSVFNRSPEASAILDHNSTGRSKILVIQMQGHLFFGNVALFTDRIKELLAEKQGSSDCPWIVIMDFTLVMGLDSSAAHSIGKLKQTLHQMFRIKIVFVTGSSTGFPCEYALRKELESSVENVEPSFDQKDRSTSDESTVLLPLAANFGSRNNPDGRVFDCLDSALRFCEGTLIAWKDPTIVNNGEIKFVDVASSISNAGEWSLADEQKIAVGYLANLCQGEESDDDMKELFSFFDREVYFESDVLWKQGDKSNCTKLLIRGNLLSLLENEAGSTEPIQS
;
A
#
# COMPACT_ATOMS: atom_id res chain seq x y z
N ILE A 1 23.14 1.00 58.78
CA ILE A 1 22.69 0.88 57.38
C ILE A 1 21.51 1.79 57.04
N TRP A 2 20.75 2.31 58.00
CA TRP A 2 19.79 3.41 57.74
C TRP A 2 20.46 4.76 58.03
N ARG A 3 20.89 5.48 57.00
CA ARG A 3 21.21 6.91 57.14
C ARG A 3 19.89 7.65 57.30
N THR A 4 19.74 8.42 58.37
CA THR A 4 18.62 9.37 58.52
C THR A 4 18.64 10.33 57.34
N VAL A 5 17.68 10.21 56.43
CA VAL A 5 17.55 11.13 55.30
C VAL A 5 17.02 12.45 55.86
N HIS A 6 17.91 13.41 56.08
CA HIS A 6 17.51 14.75 56.45
C HIS A 6 16.97 15.45 55.21
N PHE A 7 15.64 15.55 55.09
CA PHE A 7 14.96 16.15 53.94
C PHE A 7 15.39 17.61 53.66
N SER A 8 15.88 18.32 54.67
CA SER A 8 16.43 19.68 54.55
C SER A 8 17.79 19.74 53.81
N MET A 9 18.50 18.62 53.69
CA MET A 9 19.79 18.53 52.97
C MET A 9 19.64 18.03 51.53
N ILE A 10 18.40 17.81 51.04
CA ILE A 10 18.17 17.35 49.68
C ILE A 10 18.41 18.50 48.71
N SER A 11 19.43 18.36 47.87
CA SER A 11 19.65 19.26 46.74
C SER A 11 18.72 18.88 45.59
N TRP A 12 17.55 19.53 45.53
CA TRP A 12 16.58 19.35 44.44
C TRP A 12 17.19 19.62 43.05
N LYS A 13 18.22 20.47 42.97
CA LYS A 13 18.96 20.72 41.73
C LYS A 13 19.67 19.47 41.20
N VAL A 14 20.25 18.66 42.09
CA VAL A 14 20.91 17.40 41.71
C VAL A 14 19.89 16.35 41.27
N VAL A 15 18.72 16.31 41.94
CA VAL A 15 17.62 15.43 41.53
C VAL A 15 17.17 15.74 40.11
N VAL A 16 16.97 17.02 39.78
CA VAL A 16 16.59 17.45 38.42
C VAL A 16 17.67 17.11 37.41
N GLN A 17 18.96 17.25 37.76
CA GLN A 17 20.06 16.86 36.88
C GLN A 17 20.14 15.35 36.63
N ALA A 18 19.63 14.52 37.55
CA ALA A 18 19.61 13.06 37.40
C ALA A 18 18.41 12.55 36.60
N ILE A 19 17.38 13.37 36.37
CA ILE A 19 16.15 12.97 35.63
C ILE A 19 16.47 12.32 34.28
N PRO A 20 17.35 12.85 33.42
CA PRO A 20 17.64 12.23 32.12
C PRO A 20 18.22 10.82 32.25
N THR A 21 19.07 10.58 33.24
CA THR A 21 19.65 9.27 33.52
C THR A 21 18.58 8.30 34.02
N VAL A 22 17.71 8.75 34.92
CA VAL A 22 16.57 7.93 35.42
C VAL A 22 15.60 7.61 34.28
N ALA A 23 15.29 8.59 33.42
CA ALA A 23 14.44 8.37 32.25
C ALA A 23 15.05 7.35 31.29
N ALA A 24 16.37 7.39 31.06
CA ALA A 24 17.08 6.40 30.25
C ALA A 24 17.02 4.99 30.86
N LEU A 25 17.20 4.88 32.18
CA LEU A 25 17.05 3.61 32.90
C LEU A 25 15.62 3.05 32.81
N VAL A 26 14.61 3.91 32.92
CA VAL A 26 13.20 3.52 32.76
C VAL A 26 12.93 3.03 31.34
N ALA A 27 13.40 3.74 30.32
CA ALA A 27 13.27 3.31 28.92
C ALA A 27 13.94 1.96 28.68
N PHE A 28 15.16 1.77 29.18
CA PHE A 28 15.86 0.49 29.11
C PHE A 28 15.08 -0.64 29.83
N SER A 29 14.51 -0.35 31.02
CA SER A 29 13.64 -1.29 31.74
C SER A 29 12.44 -1.74 30.92
N LEU A 30 11.80 -0.77 30.26
CA LEU A 30 10.58 -1.00 29.49
C LEU A 30 10.84 -1.83 28.24
N ILE A 31 12.04 -1.76 27.68
CA ILE A 31 12.45 -2.58 26.53
C ILE A 31 12.82 -4.00 26.98
N HIS A 32 13.38 -4.18 28.18
CA HIS A 32 13.81 -5.49 28.67
C HIS A 32 12.65 -6.47 28.88
N ALA A 33 11.51 -5.99 29.40
CA ALA A 33 10.32 -6.80 29.63
C ALA A 33 9.76 -7.47 28.35
N PRO A 34 9.40 -6.73 27.27
CA PRO A 34 8.84 -7.30 26.06
C PRO A 34 9.82 -8.18 25.26
N ILE A 35 11.14 -8.09 25.51
CA ILE A 35 12.11 -9.01 24.91
C ILE A 35 12.13 -10.34 25.66
N ASN A 36 12.20 -10.30 26.99
CA ASN A 36 12.46 -11.50 27.79
C ASN A 36 11.19 -12.28 28.17
N ILE A 37 10.06 -11.60 28.37
CA ILE A 37 8.80 -12.25 28.74
C ILE A 37 8.31 -13.19 27.63
N PRO A 38 8.23 -12.77 26.35
CA PRO A 38 7.81 -13.68 25.27
C PRO A 38 8.83 -14.81 25.05
N ALA A 39 10.13 -14.54 25.16
CA ALA A 39 11.15 -15.58 25.06
C ALA A 39 10.99 -16.66 26.14
N PHE A 40 10.66 -16.25 27.37
CA PHE A 40 10.31 -17.16 28.47
C PHE A 40 9.02 -17.93 28.16
N ALA A 41 7.96 -17.24 27.75
CA ALA A 41 6.67 -17.82 27.40
C ALA A 41 6.79 -18.93 26.34
N VAL A 42 7.59 -18.71 25.30
CA VAL A 42 7.90 -19.71 24.26
C VAL A 42 8.65 -20.91 24.84
N SER A 43 9.62 -20.67 25.73
CA SER A 43 10.43 -21.74 26.33
C SER A 43 9.67 -22.60 27.34
N THR A 44 8.65 -22.05 28.00
CA THR A 44 7.81 -22.77 28.97
C THR A 44 6.46 -23.20 28.41
N ASN A 45 6.16 -22.83 27.16
CA ASN A 45 4.88 -23.10 26.49
C ASN A 45 3.67 -22.57 27.28
N VAL A 46 3.79 -21.33 27.79
CA VAL A 46 2.75 -20.64 28.58
C VAL A 46 2.28 -19.41 27.82
N GLU A 47 0.98 -19.19 27.73
CA GLU A 47 0.42 -17.96 27.16
C GLU A 47 0.67 -16.78 28.09
N CYS A 48 1.12 -15.66 27.53
CA CYS A 48 1.46 -14.45 28.29
C CYS A 48 0.71 -13.24 27.76
N ASP A 49 0.03 -12.52 28.66
CA ASP A 49 -0.48 -11.17 28.40
C ASP A 49 0.56 -10.12 28.79
N MET A 50 1.20 -9.52 27.78
CA MET A 50 2.24 -8.52 27.97
C MET A 50 1.74 -7.28 28.74
N ASN A 51 0.47 -6.89 28.59
CA ASN A 51 -0.06 -5.72 29.30
C ASN A 51 -0.15 -5.98 30.80
N THR A 52 -0.58 -7.18 31.18
CA THR A 52 -0.69 -7.58 32.59
C THR A 52 0.70 -7.70 33.22
N GLU A 53 1.66 -8.31 32.51
CA GLU A 53 3.04 -8.42 33.01
C GLU A 53 3.74 -7.07 33.11
N LEU A 54 3.54 -6.16 32.15
CA LEU A 54 4.14 -4.83 32.20
C LEU A 54 3.59 -4.01 33.39
N LYS A 55 2.28 -4.12 33.67
CA LYS A 55 1.66 -3.52 34.86
C LYS A 55 2.23 -4.13 36.14
N ALA A 56 2.37 -5.45 36.21
CA ALA A 56 2.96 -6.15 37.36
C ALA A 56 4.42 -5.73 37.60
N HIS A 57 5.22 -5.61 36.54
CA HIS A 57 6.58 -5.08 36.58
C HIS A 57 6.62 -3.64 37.10
N GLY A 58 5.68 -2.79 36.69
CA GLY A 58 5.54 -1.42 37.18
C GLY A 58 5.25 -1.37 38.69
N TYR A 59 4.25 -2.14 39.16
CA TYR A 59 3.93 -2.20 40.59
C TYR A 59 5.09 -2.76 41.43
N SER A 60 5.78 -3.78 40.93
CA SER A 60 6.96 -4.36 41.59
C SER A 60 8.08 -3.34 41.75
N ASN A 61 8.40 -2.59 40.70
CA ASN A 61 9.42 -1.54 40.74
C ASN A 61 9.01 -0.34 41.63
N MET A 62 7.73 0.02 41.63
CA MET A 62 7.22 1.08 42.51
C MET A 62 7.36 0.69 43.99
N LEU A 63 6.96 -0.54 44.34
CA LEU A 63 7.13 -1.07 45.70
C LEU A 63 8.61 -1.15 46.08
N ALA A 64 9.48 -1.67 45.19
CA ALA A 64 10.92 -1.70 45.42
C ALA A 64 11.48 -0.29 45.68
N GLY A 65 11.11 0.70 44.85
CA GLY A 65 11.54 2.09 45.00
C GLY A 65 11.13 2.72 46.34
N CYS A 66 9.91 2.45 46.82
CA CYS A 66 9.44 2.95 48.13
C CYS A 66 10.29 2.44 49.32
N PHE A 67 10.86 1.24 49.20
CA PHE A 67 11.77 0.67 50.21
C PHE A 67 13.25 0.97 49.93
N GLY A 68 13.56 1.82 48.94
CA GLY A 68 14.93 2.16 48.55
C GLY A 68 15.66 1.04 47.80
N GLY A 69 14.91 0.10 47.21
CA GLY A 69 15.42 -0.97 46.37
C GLY A 69 15.90 -0.49 45.00
N LEU A 70 16.76 -1.29 44.38
CA LEU A 70 17.17 -1.10 42.99
C LEU A 70 16.05 -1.57 42.04
N GLN A 71 16.11 -1.11 40.79
CA GLN A 71 15.24 -1.57 39.72
C GLN A 71 15.29 -3.10 39.60
N ASN A 72 14.12 -3.71 39.54
CA ASN A 72 13.95 -5.13 39.30
C ASN A 72 13.49 -5.41 37.87
N TYR A 73 13.93 -6.55 37.35
CA TYR A 73 13.57 -7.03 36.03
C TYR A 73 13.55 -8.57 36.05
N MET A 74 12.87 -9.18 35.07
CA MET A 74 12.86 -10.63 34.95
C MET A 74 14.13 -11.09 34.22
N SER A 75 14.92 -11.95 34.87
CA SER A 75 16.09 -12.57 34.27
C SER A 75 15.67 -13.86 33.55
N TYR A 76 15.69 -13.84 32.21
CA TYR A 76 15.27 -14.97 31.37
C TYR A 76 15.96 -16.28 31.77
N THR A 77 17.30 -16.30 31.84
CA THR A 77 18.07 -17.52 32.15
C THR A 77 17.72 -18.11 33.51
N GLN A 78 17.56 -17.26 34.54
CA GLN A 78 17.22 -17.73 35.88
C GLN A 78 15.77 -18.23 35.95
N SER A 79 14.83 -17.54 35.31
CA SER A 79 13.42 -17.97 35.24
C SER A 79 13.26 -19.30 34.51
N VAL A 80 13.97 -19.51 33.39
CA VAL A 80 13.96 -20.79 32.66
C VAL A 80 14.55 -21.92 33.50
N LEU A 81 15.67 -21.67 34.20
CA LEU A 81 16.27 -22.67 35.09
C LEU A 81 15.31 -23.07 36.22
N TYR A 82 14.62 -22.09 36.80
CA TYR A 82 13.61 -22.30 37.82
C TYR A 82 12.44 -23.13 37.28
N ALA A 83 11.89 -22.79 36.12
CA ALA A 83 10.81 -23.53 35.48
C ALA A 83 11.23 -24.98 35.14
N LYS A 84 12.43 -25.17 34.57
CA LYS A 84 12.98 -26.50 34.25
C LYS A 84 13.25 -27.36 35.47
N SER A 85 13.49 -26.75 36.63
CA SER A 85 13.66 -27.46 37.90
C SER A 85 12.32 -27.90 38.52
N GLY A 86 11.20 -27.76 37.81
CA GLY A 86 9.85 -28.01 38.33
C GLY A 86 9.36 -26.91 39.28
N GLY A 87 10.04 -25.76 39.30
CA GLY A 87 9.67 -24.60 40.10
C GLY A 87 8.39 -23.96 39.57
N GLY A 88 7.31 -24.09 40.33
CA GLY A 88 6.02 -23.49 40.01
C GLY A 88 5.22 -23.18 41.28
N GLY A 89 4.43 -22.10 41.23
CA GLY A 89 3.50 -21.74 42.31
C GLY A 89 4.07 -20.88 43.44
N LYS A 90 3.15 -20.38 44.28
CA LYS A 90 3.43 -19.34 45.29
C LYS A 90 4.38 -19.80 46.40
N HIS A 91 4.35 -21.08 46.77
CA HIS A 91 5.18 -21.62 47.86
C HIS A 91 6.67 -21.68 47.49
N SER A 92 6.97 -22.08 46.25
CA SER A 92 8.34 -22.14 45.75
C SER A 92 8.93 -20.73 45.59
N SER A 93 8.13 -19.76 45.12
CA SER A 93 8.54 -18.34 45.10
C SER A 93 8.76 -17.79 46.51
N LEU A 94 7.93 -18.17 47.49
CA LEU A 94 8.12 -17.76 48.89
C LEU A 94 9.42 -18.31 49.48
N ALA A 95 9.78 -19.56 49.15
CA ALA A 95 11.05 -20.14 49.56
C ALA A 95 12.25 -19.37 48.99
N ILE A 96 12.18 -18.94 47.71
CA ILE A 96 13.20 -18.07 47.09
C ILE A 96 13.30 -16.73 47.82
N VAL A 97 12.16 -16.10 48.15
CA VAL A 97 12.14 -14.82 48.89
C VAL A 97 12.79 -14.99 50.26
N LEU A 98 12.45 -16.04 51.01
CA LEU A 98 13.04 -16.32 52.33
C LEU A 98 14.55 -16.58 52.24
N MET A 99 14.98 -17.38 51.26
CA MET A 99 16.41 -17.66 51.03
C MET A 99 17.16 -16.38 50.66
N THR A 100 16.60 -15.56 49.78
CA THR A 100 17.19 -14.28 49.36
C THR A 100 17.25 -13.30 50.54
N ALA A 101 16.22 -13.26 51.39
CA ALA A 101 16.21 -12.44 52.61
C ALA A 101 17.28 -12.90 53.61
N ALA A 102 17.46 -14.22 53.79
CA ALA A 102 18.55 -14.75 54.62
C ALA A 102 19.92 -14.36 54.05
N LEU A 103 20.12 -14.53 52.73
CA LEU A 103 21.34 -14.09 52.05
C LEU A 103 21.56 -12.58 52.14
N PHE A 104 20.52 -11.76 52.18
CA PHE A 104 20.66 -10.33 52.39
C PHE A 104 21.22 -9.99 53.79
N VAL A 105 20.79 -10.72 54.83
CA VAL A 105 21.27 -10.53 56.20
C VAL A 105 22.69 -11.06 56.39
N TYR A 106 23.01 -12.24 55.86
CA TYR A 106 24.32 -12.89 56.04
C TYR A 106 25.35 -12.55 54.94
N GLY A 107 24.90 -12.08 53.79
CA GLY A 107 25.71 -11.80 52.61
C GLY A 107 26.88 -10.84 52.83
N PRO A 108 26.75 -9.75 53.60
CA PRO A 108 27.88 -8.86 53.91
C PRO A 108 29.03 -9.59 54.61
N MET A 109 28.75 -10.57 55.47
CA MET A 109 29.79 -11.37 56.13
C MET A 109 30.53 -12.27 55.12
N ILE A 110 29.78 -12.92 54.22
CA ILE A 110 30.37 -13.78 53.17
C ILE A 110 31.17 -12.94 52.17
N SER A 111 30.65 -11.79 51.76
CA SER A 111 31.28 -10.89 50.79
C SER A 111 32.64 -10.37 51.25
N SER A 112 32.89 -10.30 52.56
CA SER A 112 34.20 -9.90 53.10
C SER A 112 35.31 -10.91 52.81
N PHE A 113 34.97 -12.17 52.50
CA PHE A 113 35.94 -13.22 52.15
C PHE A 113 36.22 -13.30 50.66
N ILE A 114 35.44 -12.62 49.81
CA ILE A 114 35.60 -12.67 48.36
C ILE A 114 36.72 -11.71 47.91
N PRO A 115 37.75 -12.19 47.20
CA PRO A 115 38.79 -11.33 46.64
C PRO A 115 38.21 -10.30 45.67
N ARG A 116 38.62 -9.03 45.80
CA ARG A 116 38.15 -7.95 44.92
C ARG A 116 38.49 -8.20 43.45
N CYS A 117 39.57 -8.94 43.15
CA CYS A 117 39.92 -9.26 41.77
C CYS A 117 38.88 -10.15 41.10
N MET A 118 38.21 -11.06 41.83
CA MET A 118 37.18 -11.92 41.24
C MET A 118 35.98 -11.11 40.74
N ALA A 119 35.53 -10.12 41.53
CA ALA A 119 34.44 -9.24 41.11
C ALA A 119 34.83 -8.44 39.85
N GLY A 120 36.07 -7.95 39.78
CA GLY A 120 36.59 -7.24 38.61
C GLY A 120 36.67 -8.13 37.36
N THR A 121 37.17 -9.37 37.49
CA THR A 121 37.25 -10.32 36.38
C THR A 121 35.86 -10.69 35.85
N LEU A 122 34.88 -10.91 36.74
CA LEU A 122 33.49 -11.19 36.33
C LEU A 122 32.88 -10.01 35.58
N LEU A 123 33.06 -8.78 36.08
CA LEU A 123 32.60 -7.57 35.39
C LEU A 123 33.23 -7.40 34.02
N LEU A 124 34.54 -7.65 33.91
CA LEU A 124 35.26 -7.54 32.64
C LEU A 124 34.85 -8.64 31.65
N HIS A 125 34.66 -9.87 32.12
CA HIS A 125 34.17 -10.97 31.30
C HIS A 125 32.78 -10.68 30.75
N ILE A 126 31.82 -10.28 31.59
CA ILE A 126 30.47 -9.90 31.14
C ILE A 126 30.54 -8.72 30.17
N GLY A 127 31.41 -7.73 30.41
CA GLY A 127 31.59 -6.61 29.50
C GLY A 127 32.12 -7.02 28.13
N ILE A 128 33.10 -7.92 28.07
CA ILE A 128 33.64 -8.45 26.81
C ILE A 128 32.59 -9.29 26.08
N ASP A 129 31.89 -10.17 26.79
CA ASP A 129 30.87 -11.04 26.21
C ASP A 129 29.74 -10.22 25.58
N LEU A 130 29.20 -9.22 26.31
CA LEU A 130 28.16 -8.32 25.78
C LEU A 130 28.66 -7.48 24.59
N PHE A 131 29.94 -7.10 24.58
CA PHE A 131 30.52 -6.36 23.46
C PHE A 131 30.68 -7.24 22.22
N LEU A 132 31.17 -8.48 22.39
CA LEU A 132 31.30 -9.44 21.30
C LEU A 132 29.93 -9.82 20.74
N GLU A 133 28.97 -10.14 21.60
CA GLU A 133 27.59 -10.47 21.19
C GLU A 133 26.93 -9.28 20.46
N GLY A 134 27.10 -8.06 20.98
CA GLY A 134 26.48 -6.86 20.41
C GLY A 134 27.10 -6.38 19.09
N VAL A 135 28.43 -6.38 18.98
CA VAL A 135 29.16 -5.74 17.87
C VAL A 135 29.76 -6.74 16.89
N TYR A 136 30.38 -7.80 17.39
CA TYR A 136 31.09 -8.77 16.56
C TYR A 136 30.13 -9.82 15.98
N ASP A 137 29.27 -10.42 16.80
CA ASP A 137 28.31 -11.43 16.34
C ASP A 137 27.19 -10.84 15.49
N SER A 138 27.00 -9.52 15.54
CA SER A 138 26.10 -8.76 14.65
C SER A 138 26.70 -8.51 13.27
N PHE A 139 27.99 -8.78 13.07
CA PHE A 139 28.66 -8.59 11.79
C PHE A 139 28.01 -9.47 10.71
N ASN A 140 27.67 -8.86 9.58
CA ASN A 140 27.04 -9.51 8.42
C ASN A 140 25.60 -10.04 8.64
N LYS A 141 24.95 -9.73 9.76
CA LYS A 141 23.53 -10.01 9.99
C LYS A 141 22.61 -8.86 9.59
N PHE A 142 23.16 -7.65 9.49
CA PHE A 142 22.42 -6.40 9.28
C PHE A 142 22.96 -5.62 8.07
N ASP A 143 22.14 -4.72 7.52
CA ASP A 143 22.56 -3.81 6.47
C ASP A 143 23.70 -2.91 6.93
N ASN A 144 24.53 -2.44 5.98
CA ASN A 144 25.66 -1.57 6.27
C ASN A 144 25.28 -0.31 7.09
N LEU A 145 24.09 0.26 6.84
CA LEU A 145 23.58 1.42 7.57
C LEU A 145 23.22 1.09 9.02
N GLU A 146 22.57 -0.05 9.25
CA GLU A 146 22.21 -0.53 10.59
C GLU A 146 23.47 -0.86 11.38
N TYR A 147 24.45 -1.52 10.74
CA TYR A 147 25.73 -1.84 11.36
C TYR A 147 26.54 -0.60 11.73
N SER A 148 26.55 0.43 10.86
CA SER A 148 27.14 1.74 11.18
C SER A 148 26.45 2.38 12.40
N GLY A 149 25.14 2.22 12.54
CA GLY A 149 24.38 2.68 13.69
C GLY A 149 24.81 2.02 15.01
N ILE A 150 25.05 0.70 15.00
CA ILE A 150 25.54 -0.05 16.17
C ILE A 150 26.87 0.51 16.65
N TRP A 151 27.83 0.73 15.74
CA TRP A 151 29.12 1.33 16.08
C TRP A 151 28.98 2.75 16.61
N PHE A 152 28.12 3.57 16.00
CA PHE A 152 27.86 4.93 16.44
C PHE A 152 27.34 4.97 17.88
N ILE A 153 26.35 4.14 18.21
CA ILE A 153 25.78 4.04 19.57
C ILE A 153 26.86 3.58 20.57
N THR A 154 27.66 2.58 20.19
CA THR A 154 28.74 2.02 21.04
C THR A 154 29.79 3.07 21.38
N ILE A 155 30.24 3.85 20.39
CA ILE A 155 31.24 4.93 20.59
C ILE A 155 30.67 6.06 21.46
N VAL A 156 29.42 6.46 21.23
CA VAL A 156 28.76 7.48 22.06
C VAL A 156 28.59 6.99 23.50
N MET A 157 28.23 5.72 23.69
CA MET A 157 28.12 5.13 25.02
C MET A 157 29.46 5.14 25.77
N ALA A 158 30.55 4.74 25.11
CA ALA A 158 31.88 4.70 25.71
C ALA A 158 32.42 6.10 26.07
N THR A 159 32.08 7.14 25.31
CA THR A 159 32.65 8.49 25.48
C THR A 159 31.78 9.46 26.28
N LYS A 160 30.46 9.37 26.14
CA LYS A 160 29.48 10.31 26.73
C LYS A 160 28.53 9.64 27.73
N GLY A 161 28.56 8.32 27.85
CA GLY A 161 27.73 7.54 28.75
C GLY A 161 26.34 7.19 28.18
N MET A 162 25.54 6.54 29.03
CA MET A 162 24.27 5.92 28.64
C MET A 162 23.21 6.91 28.16
N SER A 163 23.09 8.09 28.79
CA SER A 163 22.05 9.07 28.44
C SER A 163 22.22 9.60 27.02
N ALA A 164 23.45 9.92 26.62
CA ALA A 164 23.76 10.35 25.26
C ALA A 164 23.60 9.21 24.25
N ALA A 165 23.95 7.98 24.63
CA ALA A 165 23.82 6.80 23.77
C ALA A 165 22.37 6.49 23.43
N LEU A 166 21.43 6.68 24.37
CA LEU A 166 20.01 6.50 24.11
C LEU A 166 19.51 7.45 23.02
N VAL A 167 19.85 8.74 23.14
CA VAL A 167 19.49 9.76 22.14
C VAL A 167 20.13 9.43 20.78
N ALA A 168 21.41 9.05 20.79
CA ALA A 168 22.10 8.61 19.59
C ALA A 168 21.43 7.40 18.93
N GLY A 169 20.94 6.44 19.73
CA GLY A 169 20.23 5.26 19.23
C GLY A 169 18.91 5.60 18.58
N VAL A 170 18.11 6.49 19.19
CA VAL A 170 16.86 6.97 18.58
C VAL A 170 17.12 7.69 17.26
N ILE A 171 18.11 8.59 17.22
CA ILE A 171 18.49 9.31 16.00
C ILE A 171 18.97 8.33 14.92
N SER A 172 19.82 7.36 15.29
CA SER A 172 20.32 6.35 14.36
C SER A 172 19.19 5.51 13.78
N ALA A 173 18.24 5.05 14.61
CA ALA A 173 17.11 4.25 14.16
C ALA A 173 16.20 5.02 13.20
N LEU A 174 15.86 6.27 13.55
CA LEU A 174 15.04 7.13 12.68
C LEU A 174 15.75 7.46 11.36
N SER A 175 17.06 7.73 11.41
CA SER A 175 17.87 7.99 10.22
C SER A 175 17.92 6.77 9.30
N THR A 176 18.18 5.58 9.84
CA THR A 176 18.24 4.35 9.04
C THR A 176 16.88 4.06 8.40
N TYR A 177 15.79 4.18 9.17
CA TYR A 177 14.43 4.01 8.64
C TYR A 177 14.13 5.00 7.51
N ALA A 178 14.44 6.29 7.70
CA ALA A 178 14.21 7.31 6.68
C ALA A 178 15.01 7.02 5.39
N VAL A 179 16.28 6.63 5.52
CA VAL A 179 17.13 6.31 4.36
C VAL A 179 16.65 5.04 3.67
N GLN A 180 16.33 3.97 4.39
CA GLN A 180 15.80 2.73 3.81
C GLN A 180 14.47 3.01 3.08
N SER A 181 13.58 3.82 3.68
CA SER A 181 12.30 4.20 3.07
C SER A 181 12.48 5.02 1.78
N MET A 182 13.48 5.91 1.72
CA MET A 182 13.77 6.70 0.51
C MET A 182 14.47 5.89 -0.59
N THR A 183 15.36 4.97 -0.22
CA THR A 183 16.26 4.28 -1.17
C THR A 183 15.67 3.01 -1.76
N HIS A 184 14.91 2.22 -0.99
CA HIS A 184 14.46 0.89 -1.43
C HIS A 184 13.05 0.88 -2.02
N ILE A 185 12.24 1.92 -1.79
CA ILE A 185 10.87 1.99 -2.32
C ILE A 185 10.84 2.97 -3.49
N ASN A 186 11.10 2.45 -4.69
CA ASN A 186 10.85 3.20 -5.91
C ASN A 186 9.33 3.46 -6.02
N PRO A 187 8.89 4.74 -6.04
CA PRO A 187 7.47 5.08 -6.04
C PRO A 187 6.79 4.68 -7.36
N ILE A 188 7.56 4.52 -8.43
CA ILE A 188 7.10 4.03 -9.73
C ILE A 188 7.44 2.54 -9.82
N ARG A 189 6.41 1.69 -9.89
CA ARG A 189 6.56 0.24 -10.13
C ARG A 189 7.02 -0.03 -11.55
N GLY A 190 6.45 0.68 -12.51
CA GLY A 190 6.74 0.52 -13.92
C GLY A 190 5.90 1.44 -14.80
N SER A 191 6.29 1.54 -16.07
CA SER A 191 5.57 2.27 -17.11
C SER A 191 5.31 1.36 -18.30
N MET A 192 4.11 1.39 -18.84
CA MET A 192 3.69 0.50 -19.92
C MET A 192 2.72 1.18 -20.87
N SER A 193 2.72 0.74 -22.12
CA SER A 193 1.79 1.26 -23.13
C SER A 193 0.46 0.52 -23.05
N ALA A 194 -0.64 1.23 -23.32
CA ALA A 194 -1.95 0.59 -23.48
C ALA A 194 -2.01 -0.36 -24.69
N ALA A 195 -1.01 -0.36 -25.58
CA ALA A 195 -0.91 -1.39 -26.62
C ALA A 195 -0.79 -2.81 -26.00
N THR A 196 -0.14 -2.92 -24.85
CA THR A 196 -0.01 -4.16 -24.07
C THR A 196 -1.15 -4.31 -23.05
N LEU A 197 -1.59 -3.22 -22.44
CA LEU A 197 -2.72 -3.15 -21.50
C LEU A 197 -3.97 -2.62 -22.19
N ARG A 198 -4.71 -3.54 -22.82
CA ARG A 198 -5.99 -3.22 -23.48
C ARG A 198 -7.10 -3.13 -22.44
N SER A 199 -8.07 -2.25 -22.66
CA SER A 199 -9.33 -2.27 -21.91
C SER A 199 -10.06 -3.61 -22.09
N SER A 200 -10.92 -4.00 -21.15
CA SER A 200 -11.76 -5.21 -21.27
C SER A 200 -12.91 -5.11 -22.26
N VAL A 201 -13.07 -3.99 -22.96
CA VAL A 201 -14.01 -3.85 -24.09
C VAL A 201 -13.51 -4.67 -25.28
N PHE A 202 -14.02 -5.89 -25.38
CA PHE A 202 -13.58 -6.90 -26.35
C PHE A 202 -14.08 -6.63 -27.78
N ASN A 203 -15.29 -6.09 -27.95
CA ASN A 203 -15.99 -6.14 -29.25
C ASN A 203 -16.06 -4.80 -30.03
N ARG A 204 -15.05 -3.93 -30.03
CA ARG A 204 -15.15 -2.64 -30.77
C ARG A 204 -15.40 -2.81 -32.27
N SER A 205 -16.07 -1.83 -32.89
CA SER A 205 -16.25 -1.81 -34.36
C SER A 205 -14.91 -1.89 -35.10
N PRO A 206 -14.84 -2.43 -36.33
CA PRO A 206 -13.59 -2.61 -37.06
C PRO A 206 -12.88 -1.29 -37.31
N GLU A 207 -13.64 -0.23 -37.59
CA GLU A 207 -13.14 1.12 -37.77
C GLU A 207 -12.48 1.64 -36.49
N ALA A 208 -13.13 1.47 -35.34
CA ALA A 208 -12.57 1.86 -34.04
C ALA A 208 -11.33 1.02 -33.66
N SER A 209 -11.35 -0.29 -33.92
CA SER A 209 -10.21 -1.18 -33.67
C SER A 209 -9.04 -0.83 -34.59
N ALA A 210 -9.27 -0.56 -35.87
CA ALA A 210 -8.24 -0.14 -36.82
C ALA A 210 -7.58 1.19 -36.42
N ILE A 211 -8.35 2.13 -35.84
CA ILE A 211 -7.82 3.37 -35.27
C ILE A 211 -6.90 3.09 -34.08
N LEU A 212 -7.34 2.22 -33.17
CA LEU A 212 -6.63 1.91 -31.92
C LEU A 212 -5.41 1.00 -32.11
N ASP A 213 -5.41 0.16 -33.14
CA ASP A 213 -4.28 -0.73 -33.47
C ASP A 213 -3.22 -0.04 -34.33
N HIS A 214 -3.49 1.20 -34.78
CA HIS A 214 -2.55 1.97 -35.58
C HIS A 214 -1.30 2.36 -34.75
N ASN A 215 -0.11 1.95 -35.18
CA ASN A 215 1.15 2.13 -34.43
C ASN A 215 1.48 3.59 -34.08
N SER A 216 1.07 4.57 -34.91
CA SER A 216 1.40 5.98 -34.69
C SER A 216 0.29 6.81 -34.04
N THR A 217 -0.96 6.34 -34.01
CA THR A 217 -2.11 7.15 -33.53
C THR A 217 -3.00 6.42 -32.53
N GLY A 218 -2.75 5.12 -32.32
CA GLY A 218 -3.57 4.25 -31.51
C GLY A 218 -3.09 4.11 -30.07
N ARG A 219 -3.26 2.92 -29.49
CA ARG A 219 -2.98 2.63 -28.07
C ARG A 219 -1.52 2.87 -27.65
N SER A 220 -0.57 2.87 -28.59
CA SER A 220 0.83 3.25 -28.35
C SER A 220 0.98 4.65 -27.74
N LYS A 221 0.01 5.54 -27.99
CA LYS A 221 -0.03 6.93 -27.48
C LYS A 221 -0.59 7.07 -26.06
N ILE A 222 -1.05 5.98 -25.44
CA ILE A 222 -1.45 5.96 -24.03
C ILE A 222 -0.35 5.31 -23.21
N LEU A 223 0.15 6.05 -22.22
CA LEU A 223 1.16 5.57 -21.27
C LEU A 223 0.53 5.40 -19.89
N VAL A 224 0.58 4.19 -19.35
CA VAL A 224 0.19 3.87 -17.98
C VAL A 224 1.43 3.87 -17.09
N ILE A 225 1.43 4.68 -16.05
CA ILE A 225 2.47 4.74 -15.02
C ILE A 225 1.87 4.19 -13.73
N GLN A 226 2.35 3.02 -13.31
CA GLN A 226 1.92 2.40 -12.07
C GLN A 226 2.77 2.86 -10.90
N MET A 227 2.10 3.35 -9.86
CA MET A 227 2.72 3.75 -8.61
C MET A 227 2.49 2.70 -7.53
N GLN A 228 3.39 2.65 -6.56
CA GLN A 228 3.29 1.70 -5.46
C GLN A 228 3.87 2.27 -4.16
N GLY A 229 3.47 1.67 -3.03
CA GLY A 229 4.03 1.95 -1.72
C GLY A 229 3.46 3.20 -1.07
N HIS A 230 4.23 3.81 -0.17
CA HIS A 230 3.80 5.03 0.53
C HIS A 230 4.41 6.26 -0.14
N LEU A 231 3.56 7.21 -0.54
CA LEU A 231 3.99 8.47 -1.13
C LEU A 231 3.96 9.56 -0.05
N PHE A 232 5.12 10.17 0.20
CA PHE A 232 5.27 11.20 1.22
C PHE A 232 6.21 12.30 0.74
N PHE A 233 6.31 13.39 1.50
CA PHE A 233 7.14 14.55 1.16
C PHE A 233 8.59 14.18 0.76
N GLY A 234 9.17 13.15 1.39
CA GLY A 234 10.54 12.75 1.16
C GLY A 234 10.82 12.07 -0.18
N ASN A 235 9.82 11.42 -0.81
CA ASN A 235 10.00 10.72 -2.09
C ASN A 235 9.21 11.34 -3.26
N VAL A 236 8.22 12.20 -3.00
CA VAL A 236 7.38 12.80 -4.05
C VAL A 236 8.17 13.71 -5.02
N ALA A 237 9.26 14.32 -4.55
CA ALA A 237 10.16 15.13 -5.39
C ALA A 237 10.89 14.25 -6.42
N LEU A 238 11.52 13.17 -5.96
CA LEU A 238 12.18 12.18 -6.83
C LEU A 238 11.19 11.55 -7.81
N PHE A 239 9.98 11.22 -7.33
CA PHE A 239 8.88 10.73 -8.16
C PHE A 239 8.53 11.71 -9.29
N THR A 240 8.33 12.98 -8.93
CA THR A 240 7.96 14.05 -9.87
C THR A 240 9.02 14.23 -10.95
N ASP A 241 10.29 14.29 -10.55
CA ASP A 241 11.39 14.48 -11.48
C ASP A 241 11.57 13.25 -12.38
N ARG A 242 11.40 12.04 -11.84
CA ARG A 242 11.45 10.81 -12.64
C ARG A 242 10.35 10.75 -13.69
N ILE A 243 9.13 11.20 -13.39
CA ILE A 243 8.05 11.29 -14.39
C ILE A 243 8.42 12.28 -15.49
N LYS A 244 8.96 13.46 -15.13
CA LYS A 244 9.39 14.45 -16.12
C LYS A 244 10.48 13.91 -17.03
N GLU A 245 11.47 13.20 -16.47
CA GLU A 245 12.53 12.53 -17.24
C GLU A 245 11.95 11.49 -18.21
N LEU A 246 11.07 10.61 -17.73
CA LEU A 246 10.42 9.58 -18.56
C LEU A 246 9.62 10.18 -19.72
N LEU A 247 8.94 11.29 -19.49
CA LEU A 247 8.18 11.99 -20.53
C LEU A 247 9.09 12.74 -21.51
N ALA A 248 10.14 13.39 -21.01
CA ALA A 248 11.13 14.08 -21.85
C ALA A 248 11.87 13.11 -22.78
N GLU A 249 12.23 11.91 -22.30
CA GLU A 249 12.87 10.87 -23.10
C GLU A 249 11.96 10.39 -24.24
N LYS A 250 10.66 10.23 -23.97
CA LYS A 250 9.67 9.82 -24.98
C LYS A 250 9.28 10.93 -25.96
N GLN A 251 9.43 12.19 -25.58
CA GLN A 251 9.10 13.32 -26.45
C GLN A 251 10.03 13.42 -27.67
N GLY A 252 11.29 12.97 -27.55
CA GLY A 252 12.25 12.92 -28.66
C GLY A 252 12.05 11.75 -29.64
N SER A 253 11.11 10.84 -29.37
CA SER A 253 10.86 9.64 -30.16
C SER A 253 9.49 9.66 -30.83
N SER A 254 9.29 8.86 -31.88
CA SER A 254 7.97 8.69 -32.52
C SER A 254 6.89 8.14 -31.58
N ASP A 255 7.27 7.69 -30.38
CA ASP A 255 6.43 7.14 -29.31
C ASP A 255 6.01 8.17 -28.24
N CYS A 256 6.05 9.46 -28.55
CA CYS A 256 5.55 10.49 -27.63
C CYS A 256 4.08 10.21 -27.25
N PRO A 257 3.75 10.05 -25.95
CA PRO A 257 2.39 9.79 -25.50
C PRO A 257 1.52 11.06 -25.57
N TRP A 258 0.24 10.90 -25.87
CA TRP A 258 -0.75 11.99 -25.81
C TRP A 258 -1.56 11.94 -24.52
N ILE A 259 -1.77 10.74 -23.98
CA ILE A 259 -2.53 10.51 -22.76
C ILE A 259 -1.64 9.73 -21.78
N VAL A 260 -1.59 10.20 -20.54
CA VAL A 260 -0.88 9.54 -19.44
C VAL A 260 -1.88 9.15 -18.36
N ILE A 261 -1.94 7.86 -18.03
CA ILE A 261 -2.71 7.33 -16.92
C ILE A 261 -1.77 7.13 -15.75
N MET A 262 -2.03 7.81 -14.64
CA MET A 262 -1.33 7.64 -13.37
C MET A 262 -2.15 6.72 -12.48
N ASP A 263 -1.65 5.51 -12.26
CA ASP A 263 -2.35 4.46 -11.51
C ASP A 263 -1.87 4.35 -10.06
N PHE A 264 -2.73 4.76 -9.11
CA PHE A 264 -2.48 4.74 -7.66
C PHE A 264 -3.01 3.46 -6.98
N THR A 265 -3.44 2.44 -7.72
CA THR A 265 -4.06 1.24 -7.14
C THR A 265 -3.19 0.51 -6.12
N LEU A 266 -1.86 0.55 -6.27
CA LEU A 266 -0.91 -0.09 -5.35
C LEU A 266 -0.30 0.89 -4.32
N VAL A 267 -0.84 2.10 -4.21
CA VAL A 267 -0.41 3.11 -3.23
C VAL A 267 -1.11 2.83 -1.90
N MET A 268 -0.33 2.56 -0.87
CA MET A 268 -0.83 2.18 0.46
C MET A 268 -1.21 3.40 1.31
N GLY A 269 -0.59 4.55 1.04
CA GLY A 269 -0.82 5.77 1.80
C GLY A 269 -0.18 6.97 1.11
N LEU A 270 -0.84 8.11 1.24
CA LEU A 270 -0.42 9.38 0.66
C LEU A 270 -0.53 10.49 1.71
N ASP A 271 0.59 11.15 2.03
CA ASP A 271 0.57 12.30 2.94
C ASP A 271 0.00 13.57 2.26
N SER A 272 -0.43 14.54 3.07
CA SER A 272 -1.05 15.78 2.57
C SER A 272 -0.09 16.60 1.69
N SER A 273 1.21 16.55 1.97
CA SER A 273 2.24 17.29 1.23
C SER A 273 2.51 16.69 -0.16
N ALA A 274 2.53 15.36 -0.26
CA ALA A 274 2.64 14.62 -1.51
C ALA A 274 1.36 14.78 -2.34
N ALA A 275 0.18 14.75 -1.72
CA ALA A 275 -1.08 15.01 -2.41
C ALA A 275 -1.07 16.40 -3.08
N HIS A 276 -0.68 17.45 -2.36
CA HIS A 276 -0.56 18.79 -2.93
C HIS A 276 0.52 18.87 -4.04
N SER A 277 1.62 18.13 -3.90
CA SER A 277 2.66 18.05 -4.92
C SER A 277 2.18 17.37 -6.21
N ILE A 278 1.32 16.35 -6.10
CA ILE A 278 0.67 15.69 -7.25
C ILE A 278 -0.30 16.65 -7.95
N GLY A 279 -1.06 17.45 -7.20
CA GLY A 279 -1.90 18.52 -7.76
C GLY A 279 -1.11 19.52 -8.61
N LYS A 280 0.05 19.96 -8.11
CA LYS A 280 1.00 20.81 -8.84
C LYS A 280 1.67 20.10 -10.02
N LEU A 281 1.99 18.82 -9.87
CA LEU A 281 2.57 18.00 -10.93
C LEU A 281 1.67 17.99 -12.16
N LYS A 282 0.36 17.82 -11.96
CA LYS A 282 -0.64 17.87 -13.04
C LYS A 282 -0.50 19.15 -13.87
N GLN A 283 -0.49 20.32 -13.22
CA GLN A 283 -0.37 21.62 -13.88
C GLN A 283 0.97 21.75 -14.62
N THR A 284 2.06 21.31 -13.98
CA THR A 284 3.41 21.40 -14.53
C THR A 284 3.56 20.53 -15.79
N LEU A 285 3.07 19.29 -15.75
CA LEU A 285 3.12 18.37 -16.89
C LEU A 285 2.24 18.83 -18.05
N HIS A 286 1.07 19.41 -17.74
CA HIS A 286 0.21 20.01 -18.76
C HIS A 286 0.91 21.17 -19.48
N GLN A 287 1.58 22.06 -18.74
CA GLN A 287 2.29 23.21 -19.31
C GLN A 287 3.52 22.81 -20.14
N MET A 288 4.30 21.82 -19.69
CA MET A 288 5.55 21.43 -20.35
C MET A 288 5.33 20.51 -21.56
N PHE A 289 4.41 19.55 -21.45
CA PHE A 289 4.28 18.48 -22.44
C PHE A 289 2.95 18.50 -23.21
N ARG A 290 1.97 19.34 -22.82
CA ARG A 290 0.63 19.42 -23.43
C ARG A 290 -0.07 18.05 -23.57
N ILE A 291 0.08 17.21 -22.56
CA ILE A 291 -0.51 15.87 -22.48
C ILE A 291 -1.77 15.86 -21.63
N LYS A 292 -2.74 15.00 -21.98
CA LYS A 292 -3.92 14.74 -21.15
C LYS A 292 -3.54 13.76 -20.04
N ILE A 293 -3.80 14.11 -18.79
CA ILE A 293 -3.48 13.27 -17.63
C ILE A 293 -4.78 12.76 -17.01
N VAL A 294 -4.80 11.46 -16.77
CA VAL A 294 -5.89 10.73 -16.12
C VAL A 294 -5.34 10.04 -14.88
N PHE A 295 -6.10 10.06 -13.79
CA PHE A 295 -5.72 9.47 -12.51
C PHE A 295 -6.63 8.29 -12.17
N VAL A 296 -6.06 7.22 -11.61
CA VAL A 296 -6.79 6.05 -11.12
C VAL A 296 -6.54 5.91 -9.63
N THR A 297 -7.59 5.78 -8.82
CA THR A 297 -7.48 5.66 -7.35
C THR A 297 -7.28 4.21 -6.90
N GLY A 298 -7.88 3.24 -7.61
CA GLY A 298 -7.91 1.83 -7.22
C GLY A 298 -8.95 1.49 -6.13
N SER A 299 -9.73 2.48 -5.67
CA SER A 299 -10.77 2.31 -4.66
C SER A 299 -11.93 3.27 -4.91
N SER A 300 -13.15 2.83 -4.63
CA SER A 300 -14.36 3.65 -4.66
C SER A 300 -14.38 4.74 -3.59
N THR A 301 -13.58 4.59 -2.53
CA THR A 301 -13.44 5.61 -1.46
C THR A 301 -12.54 6.78 -1.85
N GLY A 302 -11.82 6.69 -2.98
CA GLY A 302 -10.89 7.71 -3.47
C GLY A 302 -9.43 7.41 -3.14
N PHE A 303 -8.59 8.45 -3.19
CA PHE A 303 -7.17 8.33 -2.84
C PHE A 303 -6.97 8.04 -1.34
N PRO A 304 -5.94 7.29 -0.94
CA PRO A 304 -5.64 6.99 0.46
C PRO A 304 -4.98 8.18 1.17
N CYS A 305 -5.68 9.33 1.22
CA CYS A 305 -5.25 10.55 1.89
C CYS A 305 -6.42 11.30 2.55
N GLU A 306 -6.14 12.00 3.64
CA GLU A 306 -7.12 12.90 4.28
C GLU A 306 -7.40 14.15 3.43
N TYR A 307 -6.43 14.53 2.59
CA TYR A 307 -6.55 15.69 1.71
C TYR A 307 -7.52 15.40 0.56
N ALA A 308 -8.35 16.37 0.19
CA ALA A 308 -9.37 16.24 -0.86
C ALA A 308 -8.79 16.27 -2.28
N LEU A 309 -7.80 15.40 -2.57
CA LEU A 309 -7.06 15.37 -3.82
C LEU A 309 -7.95 15.18 -5.04
N ARG A 310 -8.96 14.30 -4.94
CA ARG A 310 -9.93 14.05 -6.02
C ARG A 310 -10.55 15.36 -6.53
N LYS A 311 -10.99 16.23 -5.61
CA LYS A 311 -11.62 17.51 -5.95
C LYS A 311 -10.64 18.50 -6.59
N GLU A 312 -9.37 18.54 -6.14
CA GLU A 312 -8.34 19.39 -6.75
C GLU A 312 -7.98 18.93 -8.18
N LEU A 313 -7.89 17.62 -8.38
CA LEU A 313 -7.60 17.03 -9.69
C LEU A 313 -8.76 17.19 -10.68
N GLU A 314 -10.00 17.21 -10.20
CA GLU A 314 -11.18 17.49 -11.02
C GLU A 314 -11.29 18.98 -11.36
N SER A 315 -11.23 19.87 -10.34
CA SER A 315 -11.50 21.32 -10.47
C SER A 315 -10.51 22.16 -11.26
N SER A 316 -9.33 21.64 -11.62
CA SER A 316 -8.32 22.39 -12.39
C SER A 316 -8.68 22.44 -13.88
N VAL A 317 -9.70 23.23 -14.21
CA VAL A 317 -10.23 23.49 -15.56
C VAL A 317 -9.24 24.30 -16.38
N GLU A 318 -8.67 23.71 -17.44
CA GLU A 318 -8.19 24.42 -18.62
C GLU A 318 -8.46 23.54 -19.86
N ASN A 319 -9.26 24.07 -20.78
CA ASN A 319 -9.53 23.51 -22.11
C ASN A 319 -8.39 23.96 -23.03
N VAL A 320 -7.48 23.06 -23.39
CA VAL A 320 -6.49 23.33 -24.45
C VAL A 320 -6.43 22.13 -25.37
N GLU A 321 -6.67 22.38 -26.65
CA GLU A 321 -6.60 21.41 -27.73
C GLU A 321 -5.17 20.82 -27.84
N PRO A 322 -5.00 19.50 -27.95
CA PRO A 322 -3.74 18.94 -28.41
C PRO A 322 -3.48 19.45 -29.84
N SER A 323 -2.41 20.21 -30.03
CA SER A 323 -2.01 20.70 -31.35
C SER A 323 -1.44 19.54 -32.18
N PHE A 324 -2.30 18.92 -32.98
CA PHE A 324 -1.92 17.98 -34.02
C PHE A 324 -1.27 18.73 -35.19
N ASP A 325 -0.15 18.19 -35.69
CA ASP A 325 0.61 18.77 -36.80
C ASP A 325 -0.29 19.04 -38.01
N GLN A 326 -0.16 20.25 -38.52
CA GLN A 326 -1.12 20.97 -39.34
C GLN A 326 -0.95 20.68 -40.84
N LYS A 327 -0.89 19.39 -41.24
CA LYS A 327 -0.73 19.02 -42.67
C LYS A 327 -1.90 18.34 -43.36
N ASP A 328 -2.92 17.90 -42.64
CA ASP A 328 -4.13 17.30 -43.24
C ASP A 328 -5.42 18.01 -42.77
N ARG A 329 -5.50 19.34 -42.98
CA ARG A 329 -6.74 20.11 -42.78
C ARG A 329 -7.30 20.57 -44.12
N SER A 330 -8.26 19.81 -44.65
CA SER A 330 -9.22 20.30 -45.64
C SER A 330 -10.62 19.82 -45.26
N THR A 331 -11.28 20.54 -44.35
CA THR A 331 -12.64 21.10 -44.47
C THR A 331 -13.08 21.68 -43.12
N SER A 332 -13.86 22.74 -43.21
CA SER A 332 -14.24 23.71 -42.18
C SER A 332 -15.25 23.21 -41.14
N ASP A 333 -15.24 23.88 -39.98
CA ASP A 333 -16.32 24.02 -38.98
C ASP A 333 -16.51 22.99 -37.83
N GLU A 334 -15.75 21.90 -37.74
CA GLU A 334 -16.02 20.85 -36.72
C GLU A 334 -15.29 20.99 -35.37
N SER A 335 -14.28 21.86 -35.26
CA SER A 335 -13.43 21.95 -34.05
C SER A 335 -14.15 22.42 -32.77
N THR A 336 -15.28 23.10 -32.88
CA THR A 336 -16.04 23.62 -31.72
C THR A 336 -16.90 22.55 -31.02
N VAL A 337 -17.05 21.36 -31.61
CA VAL A 337 -17.96 20.28 -31.14
C VAL A 337 -17.21 19.15 -30.40
N LEU A 338 -15.87 19.16 -30.43
CA LEU A 338 -15.04 18.03 -29.96
C LEU A 338 -14.87 17.95 -28.43
N LEU A 339 -14.97 19.07 -27.71
CA LEU A 339 -14.83 19.11 -26.24
C LEU A 339 -16.08 18.62 -25.48
N PRO A 340 -17.33 18.94 -25.92
CA PRO A 340 -18.53 18.38 -25.31
C PRO A 340 -18.69 16.86 -25.53
N LEU A 341 -18.21 16.32 -26.65
CA LEU A 341 -18.38 14.89 -26.97
C LEU A 341 -17.48 13.98 -26.13
N ALA A 342 -16.26 14.42 -25.81
CA ALA A 342 -15.37 13.68 -24.90
C ALA A 342 -15.85 13.70 -23.44
N ALA A 343 -16.66 14.70 -23.05
CA ALA A 343 -17.31 14.76 -21.74
C ALA A 343 -18.45 13.74 -21.61
N ASN A 344 -19.08 13.34 -22.72
CA ASN A 344 -20.16 12.33 -22.72
C ASN A 344 -19.67 10.88 -22.56
N PHE A 345 -18.37 10.61 -22.69
CA PHE A 345 -17.79 9.30 -22.37
C PHE A 345 -17.54 9.08 -20.88
N GLY A 346 -17.74 10.10 -20.05
CA GLY A 346 -17.77 9.92 -18.60
C GLY A 346 -18.90 8.99 -18.21
N SER A 347 -18.65 8.07 -17.28
CA SER A 347 -19.74 7.43 -16.55
C SER A 347 -20.70 8.52 -16.04
N ARG A 348 -22.00 8.22 -15.92
CA ARG A 348 -23.04 9.12 -15.37
C ARG A 348 -22.62 9.84 -14.06
N ASN A 349 -21.60 9.32 -13.38
CA ASN A 349 -21.02 9.81 -12.14
C ASN A 349 -19.74 10.68 -12.28
N ASN A 350 -19.15 10.88 -13.47
CA ASN A 350 -17.95 11.75 -13.64
C ASN A 350 -17.91 12.48 -15.00
N PRO A 351 -18.46 13.70 -15.12
CA PRO A 351 -18.55 14.45 -16.38
C PRO A 351 -17.20 15.01 -16.88
N ASP A 352 -16.19 15.16 -16.01
CA ASP A 352 -14.88 15.71 -16.39
C ASP A 352 -13.88 14.62 -16.84
N GLY A 353 -14.16 13.33 -16.57
CA GLY A 353 -13.39 12.18 -17.07
C GLY A 353 -11.90 12.17 -16.69
N ARG A 354 -11.54 12.69 -15.50
CA ARG A 354 -10.13 12.86 -15.07
C ARG A 354 -9.67 11.91 -13.98
N VAL A 355 -10.59 11.47 -13.11
CA VAL A 355 -10.29 10.58 -11.99
C VAL A 355 -11.21 9.38 -12.06
N PHE A 356 -10.64 8.17 -12.05
CA PHE A 356 -11.37 6.92 -12.16
C PHE A 356 -11.09 6.01 -10.98
N ASP A 357 -12.06 5.19 -10.62
CA ASP A 357 -11.90 4.27 -9.49
C ASP A 357 -11.09 3.02 -9.91
N CYS A 358 -11.20 2.58 -11.16
CA CYS A 358 -10.51 1.39 -11.69
C CYS A 358 -9.69 1.70 -12.95
N LEU A 359 -8.57 1.00 -13.13
CA LEU A 359 -7.70 1.16 -14.30
C LEU A 359 -8.42 0.87 -15.62
N ASP A 360 -9.27 -0.16 -15.65
CA ASP A 360 -10.03 -0.52 -16.85
C ASP A 360 -10.96 0.62 -17.29
N SER A 361 -11.68 1.25 -16.34
CA SER A 361 -12.55 2.39 -16.65
C SER A 361 -11.78 3.59 -17.23
N ALA A 362 -10.56 3.84 -16.74
CA ALA A 362 -9.67 4.86 -17.31
C ALA A 362 -9.20 4.49 -18.72
N LEU A 363 -8.84 3.23 -18.97
CA LEU A 363 -8.44 2.74 -20.29
C LEU A 363 -9.58 2.87 -21.31
N ARG A 364 -10.81 2.47 -20.94
CA ARG A 364 -12.01 2.64 -21.79
C ARG A 364 -12.20 4.09 -22.20
N PHE A 365 -12.10 5.01 -21.24
CA PHE A 365 -12.22 6.45 -21.50
C PHE A 365 -11.10 6.99 -22.40
N CYS A 366 -9.86 6.56 -22.17
CA CYS A 366 -8.71 7.01 -22.98
C CYS A 366 -8.79 6.48 -24.41
N GLU A 367 -9.15 5.21 -24.60
CA GLU A 367 -9.35 4.62 -25.92
C GLU A 367 -10.53 5.30 -26.65
N GLY A 368 -11.64 5.58 -25.95
CA GLY A 368 -12.76 6.35 -26.50
C GLY A 368 -12.37 7.78 -26.90
N THR A 369 -11.53 8.44 -26.10
CA THR A 369 -10.98 9.78 -26.43
C THR A 369 -10.13 9.74 -27.70
N LEU A 370 -9.28 8.71 -27.89
CA LEU A 370 -8.48 8.56 -29.11
C LEU A 370 -9.34 8.36 -30.35
N ILE A 371 -10.39 7.52 -30.24
CA ILE A 371 -11.34 7.32 -31.35
C ILE A 371 -12.02 8.64 -31.69
N ALA A 372 -12.53 9.37 -30.69
CA ALA A 372 -13.19 10.66 -30.86
C ALA A 372 -12.30 11.70 -31.54
N TRP A 373 -11.00 11.70 -31.26
CA TRP A 373 -10.05 12.62 -31.89
C TRP A 373 -9.79 12.33 -33.36
N LYS A 374 -9.89 11.08 -33.79
CA LYS A 374 -9.60 10.68 -35.17
C LYS A 374 -10.86 10.66 -36.04
N ASP A 375 -11.96 10.18 -35.49
CA ASP A 375 -13.27 10.20 -36.15
C ASP A 375 -14.39 10.48 -35.13
N PRO A 376 -14.88 11.73 -35.06
CA PRO A 376 -15.96 12.11 -34.16
C PRO A 376 -17.31 11.49 -34.54
N THR A 377 -17.50 11.07 -35.79
CA THR A 377 -18.78 10.52 -36.28
C THR A 377 -19.06 9.13 -35.74
N ILE A 378 -18.00 8.35 -35.50
CA ILE A 378 -18.05 7.06 -34.79
C ILE A 378 -18.58 7.25 -33.35
N VAL A 379 -18.37 8.44 -32.78
CA VAL A 379 -18.74 8.80 -31.41
C VAL A 379 -20.10 9.49 -31.31
N ASN A 380 -20.54 10.21 -32.36
CA ASN A 380 -21.74 11.06 -32.32
C ASN A 380 -23.08 10.28 -32.28
N ASN A 381 -23.01 8.94 -32.36
CA ASN A 381 -24.10 8.04 -31.97
C ASN A 381 -24.02 7.60 -30.49
N GLY A 382 -23.33 8.37 -29.64
CA GLY A 382 -23.45 8.44 -28.18
C GLY A 382 -22.94 7.22 -27.39
N GLU A 383 -22.93 6.06 -28.01
CA GLU A 383 -22.34 4.83 -27.52
C GLU A 383 -21.46 4.33 -28.68
N ILE A 384 -20.20 3.99 -28.40
CA ILE A 384 -19.49 2.98 -29.20
C ILE A 384 -20.55 1.90 -29.48
N LYS A 385 -20.79 1.48 -30.74
CA LYS A 385 -21.86 0.55 -31.18
C LYS A 385 -21.95 -0.82 -30.45
N PHE A 386 -21.54 -0.96 -29.19
CA PHE A 386 -22.35 -1.65 -28.20
C PHE A 386 -23.50 -0.75 -27.87
N VAL A 387 -24.55 -0.85 -28.67
CA VAL A 387 -25.88 -0.49 -28.19
C VAL A 387 -26.02 -1.26 -26.89
N ASP A 388 -25.95 -0.57 -25.75
CA ASP A 388 -26.39 -1.11 -24.47
C ASP A 388 -27.91 -1.12 -24.61
N VAL A 389 -28.45 -2.04 -25.43
CA VAL A 389 -29.86 -2.00 -25.84
C VAL A 389 -30.78 -2.10 -24.62
N ALA A 390 -30.24 -2.63 -23.52
CA ALA A 390 -30.86 -2.62 -22.20
C ALA A 390 -31.11 -1.20 -21.64
N SER A 391 -30.25 -0.22 -21.95
CA SER A 391 -30.35 1.17 -21.47
C SER A 391 -31.43 1.97 -22.22
N SER A 392 -31.65 1.65 -23.50
CA SER A 392 -32.66 2.31 -24.35
C SER A 392 -34.10 1.91 -24.04
N ILE A 393 -34.30 0.85 -23.24
CA ILE A 393 -35.60 0.47 -22.66
C ILE A 393 -35.55 0.77 -21.15
N SER A 394 -35.42 2.05 -20.81
CA SER A 394 -35.45 2.54 -19.43
C SER A 394 -36.88 2.53 -18.86
N ASN A 395 -37.53 1.38 -18.80
CA ASN A 395 -38.72 1.19 -17.99
C ASN A 395 -38.62 -0.12 -17.22
N ALA A 396 -38.73 -0.02 -15.89
CA ALA A 396 -38.77 -1.11 -14.92
C ALA A 396 -40.06 -1.96 -15.05
N GLY A 397 -40.35 -2.45 -16.25
CA GLY A 397 -41.43 -3.39 -16.57
C GLY A 397 -40.88 -4.69 -17.15
N GLU A 398 -41.70 -5.74 -17.14
CA GLU A 398 -41.41 -6.99 -17.85
C GLU A 398 -41.13 -6.69 -19.33
N TRP A 399 -39.96 -7.09 -19.83
CA TRP A 399 -39.65 -6.98 -21.27
C TRP A 399 -40.59 -7.91 -22.03
N SER A 400 -41.22 -7.40 -23.08
CA SER A 400 -42.00 -8.26 -23.96
C SER A 400 -41.06 -9.14 -24.80
N LEU A 401 -41.54 -10.32 -25.23
CA LEU A 401 -40.76 -11.22 -26.09
C LEU A 401 -40.28 -10.53 -27.39
N ALA A 402 -41.05 -9.55 -27.88
CA ALA A 402 -40.68 -8.76 -29.06
C ALA A 402 -39.50 -7.82 -28.80
N ASP A 403 -39.37 -7.30 -27.58
CA ASP A 403 -38.26 -6.43 -27.19
C ASP A 403 -36.97 -7.25 -27.03
N GLU A 404 -37.03 -8.40 -26.36
CA GLU A 404 -35.90 -9.35 -26.24
C GLU A 404 -35.39 -9.77 -27.62
N GLN A 405 -36.30 -10.09 -28.56
CA GLN A 405 -35.95 -10.48 -29.92
C GLN A 405 -35.27 -9.35 -30.70
N LYS A 406 -35.78 -8.11 -30.59
CA LYS A 406 -35.18 -6.95 -31.26
C LYS A 406 -33.77 -6.68 -30.76
N ILE A 407 -33.55 -6.82 -29.46
CA ILE A 407 -32.24 -6.67 -28.81
C ILE A 407 -31.27 -7.76 -29.31
N ALA A 408 -31.72 -9.02 -29.33
CA ALA A 408 -30.89 -10.14 -29.76
C ALA A 408 -30.46 -10.05 -31.22
N VAL A 409 -31.39 -9.69 -32.13
CA VAL A 409 -31.09 -9.46 -33.54
C VAL A 409 -30.11 -8.30 -33.71
N GLY A 410 -30.27 -7.22 -32.94
CA GLY A 410 -29.31 -6.12 -32.92
C GLY A 410 -27.91 -6.53 -32.46
N TYR A 411 -27.81 -7.38 -31.43
CA TYR A 411 -26.53 -7.95 -30.98
C TYR A 411 -25.89 -8.85 -32.04
N LEU A 412 -26.67 -9.73 -32.68
CA LEU A 412 -26.18 -10.62 -33.73
C LEU A 412 -25.71 -9.83 -34.96
N ALA A 413 -26.46 -8.81 -35.38
CA ALA A 413 -26.04 -7.92 -36.48
C ALA A 413 -24.73 -7.18 -36.17
N ASN A 414 -24.50 -6.80 -34.90
CA ASN A 414 -23.24 -6.19 -34.49
C ASN A 414 -22.07 -7.19 -34.43
N LEU A 415 -22.34 -8.47 -34.17
CA LEU A 415 -21.34 -9.54 -34.13
C LEU A 415 -20.99 -10.06 -35.54
N CYS A 416 -22.00 -10.19 -36.41
CA CYS A 416 -21.88 -10.66 -37.78
C CYS A 416 -21.78 -9.46 -38.74
N GLN A 417 -20.60 -8.85 -38.82
CA GLN A 417 -20.37 -7.64 -39.62
C GLN A 417 -20.10 -7.96 -41.09
N GLY A 418 -21.12 -8.44 -41.81
CA GLY A 418 -21.13 -8.63 -43.26
C GLY A 418 -22.25 -7.83 -43.95
N GLU A 419 -22.28 -7.79 -45.30
CA GLU A 419 -23.40 -7.30 -46.12
C GLU A 419 -24.65 -8.20 -46.03
N GLU A 420 -24.87 -8.82 -44.87
CA GLU A 420 -25.98 -9.74 -44.66
C GLU A 420 -27.25 -8.93 -44.33
N SER A 421 -28.37 -9.37 -44.90
CA SER A 421 -29.65 -8.69 -44.75
C SER A 421 -30.19 -8.86 -43.33
N ASP A 422 -31.00 -7.91 -42.85
CA ASP A 422 -31.75 -8.04 -41.59
C ASP A 422 -32.58 -9.33 -41.53
N ASP A 423 -32.92 -9.93 -42.68
CA ASP A 423 -33.62 -11.22 -42.76
C ASP A 423 -32.71 -12.42 -42.48
N ASP A 424 -31.43 -12.37 -42.85
CA ASP A 424 -30.45 -13.43 -42.56
C ASP A 424 -30.16 -13.49 -41.05
N MET A 425 -30.16 -12.33 -40.38
CA MET A 425 -30.01 -12.25 -38.92
C MET A 425 -31.23 -12.78 -38.17
N LYS A 426 -32.44 -12.64 -38.73
CA LYS A 426 -33.65 -13.27 -38.17
C LYS A 426 -33.64 -14.78 -38.36
N GLU A 427 -33.12 -15.28 -39.47
CA GLU A 427 -32.91 -16.70 -39.70
C GLU A 427 -31.86 -17.25 -38.72
N LEU A 428 -30.74 -16.54 -38.52
CA LEU A 428 -29.74 -16.91 -37.53
C LEU A 428 -30.32 -16.94 -36.11
N PHE A 429 -31.11 -15.93 -35.73
CA PHE A 429 -31.80 -15.89 -34.44
C PHE A 429 -32.77 -17.07 -34.27
N SER A 430 -33.35 -17.61 -35.35
CA SER A 430 -34.27 -18.76 -35.26
C SER A 430 -33.61 -20.06 -34.77
N PHE A 431 -32.28 -20.15 -34.82
CA PHE A 431 -31.52 -21.27 -34.26
C PHE A 431 -31.21 -21.14 -32.76
N PHE A 432 -31.59 -20.02 -32.14
CA PHE A 432 -31.39 -19.80 -30.71
C PHE A 432 -32.65 -20.13 -29.91
N ASP A 433 -32.49 -20.91 -28.84
CA ASP A 433 -33.54 -21.18 -27.86
C ASP A 433 -33.41 -20.26 -26.65
N ARG A 434 -34.55 -19.86 -26.07
CA ARG A 434 -34.60 -19.00 -24.88
C ARG A 434 -34.37 -19.82 -23.61
N GLU A 435 -33.29 -19.52 -22.89
CA GLU A 435 -32.98 -20.10 -21.59
C GLU A 435 -32.95 -19.01 -20.51
N VAL A 436 -33.40 -19.34 -19.29
CA VAL A 436 -33.38 -18.42 -18.13
C VAL A 436 -32.60 -19.09 -17.00
N TYR A 437 -31.64 -18.34 -16.45
CA TYR A 437 -30.75 -18.77 -15.38
C TYR A 437 -30.97 -17.91 -14.14
N PHE A 438 -30.84 -18.52 -12.96
CA PHE A 438 -30.97 -17.85 -11.68
C PHE A 438 -29.60 -17.66 -11.00
N GLU A 439 -29.59 -16.78 -10.00
CA GLU A 439 -28.42 -16.54 -9.16
C GLU A 439 -27.99 -17.85 -8.47
N SER A 440 -26.77 -18.32 -8.76
CA SER A 440 -26.14 -19.62 -8.39
C SER A 440 -26.09 -20.69 -9.48
N ASP A 441 -26.70 -20.49 -10.64
CA ASP A 441 -26.57 -21.44 -11.75
C ASP A 441 -25.19 -21.36 -12.40
N VAL A 442 -24.51 -22.51 -12.53
CA VAL A 442 -23.20 -22.59 -13.18
C VAL A 442 -23.38 -22.87 -14.66
N LEU A 443 -23.06 -21.88 -15.49
CA LEU A 443 -23.19 -21.95 -16.95
C LEU A 443 -22.07 -22.75 -17.62
N TRP A 444 -20.86 -22.67 -17.07
CA TRP A 444 -19.66 -23.28 -17.65
C TRP A 444 -18.58 -23.42 -16.58
N LYS A 445 -17.88 -24.57 -16.55
CA LYS A 445 -16.65 -24.77 -15.77
C LYS A 445 -15.45 -24.97 -16.69
N GLN A 446 -14.29 -24.50 -16.26
CA GLN A 446 -13.05 -24.68 -17.00
C GLN A 446 -12.74 -26.17 -17.19
N GLY A 447 -12.75 -26.64 -18.45
CA GLY A 447 -12.60 -28.05 -18.81
C GLY A 447 -13.85 -28.69 -19.41
N ASP A 448 -15.00 -28.03 -19.33
CA ASP A 448 -16.23 -28.48 -20.00
C ASP A 448 -16.08 -28.39 -21.54
N LYS A 449 -16.67 -29.36 -22.25
CA LYS A 449 -16.67 -29.35 -23.72
C LYS A 449 -17.54 -28.21 -24.24
N SER A 450 -16.95 -27.35 -25.07
CA SER A 450 -17.66 -26.25 -25.74
C SER A 450 -18.59 -26.82 -26.82
N ASN A 451 -19.87 -27.02 -26.46
CA ASN A 451 -20.86 -27.64 -27.35
C ASN A 451 -21.98 -26.68 -27.77
N CYS A 452 -22.07 -25.48 -27.20
CA CYS A 452 -23.13 -24.52 -27.48
C CYS A 452 -22.62 -23.08 -27.44
N THR A 453 -23.30 -22.20 -28.16
CA THR A 453 -23.09 -20.75 -28.15
C THR A 453 -24.30 -20.11 -27.50
N LYS A 454 -24.08 -19.26 -26.49
CA LYS A 454 -25.15 -18.55 -25.77
C LYS A 454 -24.99 -17.05 -25.96
N LEU A 455 -26.09 -16.37 -26.25
CA LEU A 455 -26.16 -14.92 -26.34
C LEU A 455 -26.83 -14.37 -25.08
N LEU A 456 -26.10 -13.58 -24.29
CA LEU A 456 -26.64 -12.98 -23.08
C LEU A 456 -27.45 -11.72 -23.43
N ILE A 457 -28.77 -11.79 -23.26
CA ILE A 457 -29.68 -10.66 -23.53
C ILE A 457 -29.92 -9.82 -22.26
N ARG A 458 -29.98 -10.47 -21.09
CA ARG A 458 -30.28 -9.82 -19.80
C ARG A 458 -29.49 -10.45 -18.66
N GLY A 459 -28.97 -9.60 -17.77
CA GLY A 459 -28.20 -10.00 -16.59
C GLY A 459 -26.70 -9.87 -16.80
N ASN A 460 -25.92 -10.23 -15.78
CA ASN A 460 -24.46 -10.24 -15.82
C ASN A 460 -23.96 -11.65 -15.53
N LEU A 461 -22.90 -12.06 -16.25
CA LEU A 461 -22.19 -13.28 -15.94
C LEU A 461 -21.06 -12.97 -14.97
N LEU A 462 -21.00 -13.70 -13.86
CA LEU A 462 -19.92 -13.62 -12.90
C LEU A 462 -18.96 -14.77 -13.14
N SER A 463 -17.67 -14.46 -13.25
CA SER A 463 -16.62 -15.47 -13.26
C SER A 463 -16.08 -15.62 -11.84
N LEU A 464 -16.07 -16.85 -11.32
CA LEU A 464 -15.59 -17.18 -9.97
C LEU A 464 -14.41 -18.14 -10.10
N LEU A 465 -13.30 -17.83 -9.43
CA LEU A 465 -12.17 -18.71 -9.26
C LEU A 465 -12.40 -19.58 -8.03
N GLU A 466 -12.40 -20.91 -8.18
CA GLU A 466 -12.49 -21.85 -7.06
C GLU A 466 -11.08 -22.22 -6.60
N ASN A 467 -10.72 -21.86 -5.37
CA ASN A 467 -9.41 -22.16 -4.78
C ASN A 467 -9.35 -23.61 -4.28
N GLU A 468 -8.15 -24.18 -4.12
CA GLU A 468 -7.93 -25.56 -3.65
C GLU A 468 -8.58 -25.88 -2.29
N ALA A 469 -8.92 -24.85 -1.50
CA ALA A 469 -9.61 -24.94 -0.22
C ALA A 469 -11.16 -24.90 -0.32
N GLY A 470 -11.73 -24.85 -1.54
CA GLY A 470 -13.18 -24.79 -1.79
C GLY A 470 -13.80 -23.40 -1.58
N SER A 471 -13.00 -22.34 -1.45
CA SER A 471 -13.48 -20.95 -1.45
C SER A 471 -13.56 -20.40 -2.87
N THR A 472 -14.56 -19.56 -3.16
CA THR A 472 -14.73 -18.91 -4.46
C THR A 472 -14.43 -17.42 -4.37
N GLU A 473 -13.62 -16.91 -5.30
CA GLU A 473 -13.30 -15.49 -5.42
C GLU A 473 -13.79 -14.93 -6.77
N PRO A 474 -14.49 -13.79 -6.81
CA PRO A 474 -14.93 -13.18 -8.06
C PRO A 474 -13.73 -12.63 -8.83
N ILE A 475 -13.61 -13.07 -10.08
CA ILE A 475 -12.69 -12.48 -11.05
C ILE A 475 -13.40 -11.24 -11.60
N GLN A 476 -12.90 -10.05 -11.29
CA GLN A 476 -13.40 -8.82 -11.92
C GLN A 476 -13.03 -8.87 -13.42
N SER A 477 -14.05 -8.93 -14.28
CA SER A 477 -13.94 -8.88 -15.75
C SER A 477 -13.97 -7.47 -16.32
#